data_AF-S8E2M9-F1
#
_entry.id   AF-S8E2M9-F1
#
_cell.length_a   1.000
_cell.length_b   1.000
_cell.length_c   1.000
_cell.angle_alpha   90.00
_cell.angle_beta   90.00
_cell.angle_gamma   90.00
#
_symmetry.space_group_name_H-M   'P 1'
#
loop_
_entity.id
_entity.type
_entity.pdbx_description
1 polymer ?
#
loop_
_entity_poly.entity_id
_entity_poly.type
_entity_poly.pdbx_seq_one_letter_code
_entity_poly.pdbx_strand_id
1 'polypeptide(L)'
;MTDATARAWIGGDRGLLPSFISAMIRASWLCEGAGYTYVAIDDDTGKLVGISQWSFLYSDREDQRERGFNDFLQTLSDEGKAYVNGSSQVRAQFCTIMMVDPEYQRRGIATALFQLAREKGKETGATMALSTGNEQNIVVYEHIGLTLKGYKVFNSPWGAWPCWVFSWEQKE
;
A
#
# COMPACT_ATOMS: atom_id res chain seq x y z
N MET A 1 -10.54 12.04 -5.92
CA MET A 1 -9.50 11.46 -5.05
C MET A 1 -8.69 12.56 -4.39
N THR A 2 -9.09 12.93 -3.17
CA THR A 2 -8.61 14.02 -2.31
C THR A 2 -7.60 13.55 -1.26
N ASP A 3 -6.97 12.39 -1.49
CA ASP A 3 -6.11 11.75 -0.49
C ASP A 3 -4.79 12.52 -0.31
N ALA A 4 -4.62 13.11 0.88
CA ALA A 4 -3.47 13.95 1.21
C ALA A 4 -2.17 13.13 1.28
N THR A 5 -2.26 11.86 1.69
CA THR A 5 -1.13 10.93 1.73
C THR A 5 -0.60 10.67 0.33
N ALA A 6 -1.45 10.28 -0.61
CA ALA A 6 -1.07 10.06 -2.01
C ALA A 6 -0.46 11.32 -2.62
N ARG A 7 -1.03 12.50 -2.33
CA ARG A 7 -0.48 13.79 -2.78
C ARG A 7 0.95 14.02 -2.28
N ALA A 8 1.25 13.65 -1.04
CA ALA A 8 2.59 13.79 -0.48
C ALA A 8 3.61 12.87 -1.16
N TRP A 9 3.24 11.62 -1.45
CA TRP A 9 4.13 10.66 -2.11
C TRP A 9 4.42 10.97 -3.57
N ILE A 10 3.53 11.69 -4.26
CA ILE A 10 3.68 12.07 -5.67
C ILE A 10 4.22 13.50 -5.87
N GLY A 11 4.83 14.09 -4.83
CA GLY A 11 5.44 15.41 -4.94
C GLY A 11 4.44 16.54 -5.21
N GLY A 12 3.18 16.37 -4.77
CA GLY A 12 2.11 17.32 -5.01
C GLY A 12 1.47 17.25 -6.41
N ASP A 13 2.07 16.51 -7.35
CA ASP A 13 1.60 16.41 -8.74
C ASP A 13 0.75 15.15 -8.97
N ARG A 14 -0.55 15.37 -9.15
CA ARG A 14 -1.53 14.31 -9.40
C ARG A 14 -1.31 13.58 -10.73
N GLY A 15 -0.65 14.22 -11.69
CA GLY A 15 -0.26 13.60 -12.95
C GLY A 15 0.72 12.44 -12.79
N LEU A 16 1.43 12.38 -11.66
CA LEU A 16 2.42 11.34 -11.38
C LEU A 16 1.85 10.11 -10.67
N LEU A 17 0.58 10.15 -10.23
CA LEU A 17 -0.04 9.03 -9.53
C LEU A 17 -0.06 7.72 -10.35
N PRO A 18 -0.39 7.73 -11.65
CA PRO A 18 -0.30 6.51 -12.46
C PRO A 18 1.11 5.92 -12.50
N SER A 19 2.14 6.77 -12.61
CA SER A 19 3.55 6.35 -12.61
C SER A 19 3.96 5.76 -11.26
N PHE A 20 3.56 6.40 -10.16
CA PHE A 20 3.81 5.91 -8.80
C PHE A 20 3.17 4.53 -8.57
N ILE A 21 1.87 4.39 -8.86
CA ILE A 21 1.16 3.12 -8.71
C ILE A 21 1.74 2.05 -9.64
N SER A 22 2.09 2.39 -10.88
CA SER A 22 2.70 1.45 -11.82
C SER A 22 4.05 0.94 -11.32
N ALA A 23 4.90 1.82 -10.77
CA ALA A 23 6.16 1.43 -10.16
C ALA A 23 5.94 0.45 -9.00
N MET A 24 4.96 0.73 -8.12
CA MET A 24 4.62 -0.17 -7.01
C MET A 24 4.21 -1.57 -7.49
N ILE A 25 3.34 -1.62 -8.51
CA ILE A 25 2.86 -2.88 -9.06
C ILE A 25 3.98 -3.67 -9.73
N ARG A 26 4.77 -3.00 -10.58
CA ARG A 26 5.89 -3.63 -11.31
C ARG A 26 6.92 -4.21 -10.35
N ALA A 27 7.29 -3.47 -9.30
CA ALA A 27 8.23 -3.96 -8.31
C ALA A 27 7.70 -5.21 -7.58
N SER A 28 6.40 -5.28 -7.27
CA SER A 28 5.81 -6.49 -6.66
C SER A 28 5.71 -7.67 -7.62
N TRP A 29 5.43 -7.44 -8.91
CA TRP A 29 5.12 -8.51 -9.86
C TRP A 29 6.32 -9.03 -10.64
N LEU A 30 7.32 -8.18 -10.88
CA LEU A 30 8.46 -8.47 -11.76
C LEU A 30 9.74 -8.82 -10.99
N CYS A 31 9.71 -8.74 -9.66
CA CYS A 31 10.83 -9.14 -8.79
C CYS A 31 10.44 -10.35 -7.95
N GLU A 32 11.22 -11.43 -8.09
CA GLU A 32 10.99 -12.66 -7.36
C GLU A 32 11.08 -12.42 -5.84
N GLY A 33 10.07 -12.91 -5.11
CA GLY A 33 9.96 -12.77 -3.66
C GLY A 33 9.71 -11.33 -3.17
N ALA A 34 9.46 -10.36 -4.05
CA ALA A 34 9.25 -8.97 -3.66
C ALA A 34 7.87 -8.74 -3.01
N GLY A 35 6.88 -9.50 -3.43
CA GLY A 35 5.52 -9.36 -2.97
C GLY A 35 4.56 -10.34 -3.60
N TYR A 36 3.28 -10.16 -3.32
CA TYR A 36 2.19 -10.93 -3.88
C TYR A 36 0.94 -10.06 -4.03
N THR A 37 0.03 -10.48 -4.89
CA THR A 37 -1.21 -9.76 -5.18
C THR A 37 -2.36 -10.74 -5.26
N TYR A 38 -3.45 -10.40 -4.58
CA TYR A 38 -4.71 -11.11 -4.68
C TYR A 38 -5.74 -10.22 -5.34
N VAL A 39 -6.58 -10.83 -6.18
CA VAL A 39 -7.65 -10.15 -6.90
C VAL A 39 -8.97 -10.84 -6.63
N ALA A 40 -10.05 -10.06 -6.62
CA ALA A 40 -11.41 -10.55 -6.64
C ALA A 40 -12.01 -10.27 -8.01
N ILE A 41 -12.53 -11.31 -8.65
CA ILE A 41 -13.20 -11.24 -9.95
C ILE A 41 -14.68 -11.58 -9.73
N ASP A 42 -15.56 -10.82 -10.35
CA ASP A 42 -16.97 -11.20 -10.48
C ASP A 42 -17.09 -12.32 -11.51
N ASP A 43 -17.55 -13.50 -11.09
CA ASP A 43 -17.62 -14.68 -11.96
C ASP A 43 -18.65 -14.54 -13.09
N ASP A 44 -19.72 -13.77 -12.89
CA ASP A 44 -20.77 -13.58 -13.88
C ASP A 44 -20.31 -12.63 -15.00
N THR A 45 -19.57 -11.57 -14.63
CA THR A 45 -19.17 -10.52 -15.58
C THR A 45 -17.69 -10.57 -15.98
N GLY A 46 -16.87 -11.37 -15.30
CA GLY A 46 -15.41 -11.38 -15.43
C GLY A 46 -14.73 -10.09 -14.97
N LYS A 47 -15.42 -9.23 -14.20
CA LYS A 47 -14.93 -7.89 -13.83
C LYS A 47 -13.99 -8.00 -12.63
N LEU A 48 -12.85 -7.29 -12.67
CA LEU A 48 -12.02 -7.07 -11.48
C LEU A 48 -12.76 -6.13 -10.50
N VAL A 49 -13.11 -6.64 -9.33
CA VAL A 49 -13.89 -5.90 -8.32
C VAL A 49 -13.12 -5.65 -7.02
N GLY A 50 -11.96 -6.27 -6.84
CA GLY A 50 -11.10 -6.02 -5.69
C GLY A 50 -9.66 -6.40 -5.93
N ILE A 51 -8.75 -5.73 -5.24
CA ILE A 51 -7.31 -6.02 -5.28
C ILE A 51 -6.69 -5.74 -3.92
N SER A 52 -5.77 -6.61 -3.50
CA SER A 52 -4.82 -6.34 -2.44
C SER A 52 -3.40 -6.65 -2.90
N GLN A 53 -2.46 -5.74 -2.65
CA GLN A 53 -1.05 -5.92 -2.96
C GLN A 53 -0.21 -5.79 -1.70
N TRP A 54 0.74 -6.70 -1.56
CA TRP A 54 1.59 -6.83 -0.39
C TRP A 54 3.04 -6.96 -0.84
N SER A 55 3.92 -6.11 -0.35
CA SER A 55 5.35 -6.18 -0.66
C SER A 55 6.19 -5.72 0.51
N PHE A 56 7.46 -6.11 0.52
CA PHE A 56 8.44 -5.36 1.31
C PHE A 56 8.66 -3.99 0.64
N LEU A 57 8.85 -2.94 1.43
CA LEU A 57 9.03 -1.59 0.89
C LEU A 57 10.35 -1.49 0.09
N TYR A 58 10.35 -0.58 -0.90
CA TYR A 58 11.28 -0.59 -2.04
C TYR A 58 12.72 -0.18 -1.75
N SER A 59 13.01 0.57 -0.68
CA SER A 59 14.28 1.30 -0.55
C SER A 59 15.54 0.42 -0.48
N ASP A 60 15.43 -0.85 -0.08
CA ASP A 60 16.61 -1.66 0.26
C ASP A 60 16.94 -2.71 -0.81
N ARG A 61 16.10 -2.84 -1.85
CA ARG A 61 16.31 -3.76 -2.98
C ARG A 61 16.44 -2.99 -4.28
N GLU A 62 17.67 -2.87 -4.76
CA GLU A 62 18.00 -2.19 -6.03
C GLU A 62 17.18 -2.74 -7.20
N ASP A 63 17.05 -4.06 -7.29
CA ASP A 63 16.30 -4.71 -8.36
C ASP A 63 14.81 -4.36 -8.35
N GLN A 64 14.19 -4.07 -7.19
CA GLN A 64 12.82 -3.56 -7.12
C GLN A 64 12.74 -2.11 -7.59
N ARG A 65 13.72 -1.28 -7.20
CA ARG A 65 13.75 0.14 -7.57
C ARG A 65 13.90 0.34 -9.07
N GLU A 66 14.67 -0.53 -9.72
CA GLU A 66 14.86 -0.57 -11.16
C GLU A 66 13.59 -0.93 -11.95
N ARG A 67 12.54 -1.47 -11.29
CA ARG A 67 11.25 -1.76 -11.96
C ARG A 67 10.33 -0.56 -12.09
N GLY A 68 10.89 0.65 -12.07
CA GLY A 68 10.19 1.91 -12.38
C GLY A 68 10.11 2.90 -11.22
N PHE A 69 10.55 2.54 -10.01
CA PHE A 69 10.58 3.50 -8.89
C PHE A 69 11.66 4.57 -9.14
N ASN A 70 12.82 4.19 -9.67
CA ASN A 70 13.86 5.16 -10.06
C ASN A 70 13.38 6.12 -11.16
N ASP A 71 12.66 5.61 -12.17
CA ASP A 71 12.08 6.44 -13.22
C ASP A 71 11.05 7.42 -12.64
N PHE A 72 10.19 6.94 -11.73
CA PHE A 72 9.26 7.80 -11.00
C PHE A 72 9.99 8.87 -10.17
N LEU A 73 11.05 8.52 -9.44
CA LEU A 73 11.82 9.50 -8.68
C LEU A 73 12.42 10.59 -9.57
N GLN A 74 12.78 10.28 -10.82
CA GLN A 74 13.29 11.26 -11.77
C GLN A 74 12.22 12.26 -12.24
N THR A 75 10.94 11.89 -12.22
CA THR A 75 9.84 12.80 -12.60
C THR A 75 9.42 13.75 -11.49
N LEU A 76 9.82 13.48 -10.24
CA LEU A 76 9.58 14.37 -9.11
C LEU A 76 10.43 15.65 -9.20
N SER A 77 9.92 16.75 -8.65
CA SER A 77 10.72 17.93 -8.32
C SER A 77 11.79 17.60 -7.27
N ASP A 78 12.79 18.46 -7.11
CA ASP A 78 13.84 18.24 -6.10
C ASP A 78 13.28 18.21 -4.67
N GLU A 79 12.26 19.05 -4.39
CA GLU A 79 11.51 19.02 -3.12
C GLU A 79 10.75 17.68 -2.94
N GLY A 80 10.15 17.16 -4.03
CA GLY A 80 9.54 15.82 -4.09
C GLY A 80 10.52 14.71 -3.71
N LYS A 81 11.68 14.69 -4.37
CA LYS A 81 12.74 13.69 -4.13
C LYS A 81 13.24 13.73 -2.69
N ALA A 82 13.49 14.94 -2.16
CA ALA A 82 13.96 15.12 -0.79
C ALA A 82 12.95 14.58 0.23
N TYR A 83 11.66 14.78 -0.01
CA TYR A 83 10.60 14.26 0.85
C TYR A 83 10.50 12.74 0.81
N VAL A 84 10.45 12.14 -0.39
CA VAL A 84 10.27 10.69 -0.58
C VAL A 84 11.48 9.88 -0.10
N ASN A 85 12.70 10.39 -0.30
CA ASN A 85 13.91 9.67 0.13
C ASN A 85 14.14 9.67 1.65
N GLY A 86 13.45 10.53 2.40
CA GLY A 86 13.62 10.66 3.86
C GLY A 86 12.87 9.61 4.69
N SER A 87 12.02 8.77 4.08
CA SER A 87 11.23 7.78 4.81
C SER A 87 11.99 6.48 5.03
N SER A 88 12.27 6.11 6.28
CA SER A 88 12.87 4.83 6.66
C SER A 88 11.87 3.68 6.62
N GLN A 89 12.34 2.46 6.30
CA GLN A 89 11.49 1.27 6.23
C GLN A 89 11.12 0.68 7.59
N VAL A 90 9.99 -0.03 7.59
CA VAL A 90 9.66 -1.07 8.57
C VAL A 90 9.89 -2.42 7.91
N ARG A 91 10.54 -3.36 8.61
CA ARG A 91 10.70 -4.75 8.15
C ARG A 91 9.37 -5.50 8.28
N ALA A 92 8.41 -5.17 7.43
CA ALA A 92 7.07 -5.73 7.39
C ALA A 92 6.64 -5.99 5.94
N GLN A 93 5.77 -6.99 5.75
CA GLN A 93 5.01 -7.12 4.50
C GLN A 93 3.93 -6.06 4.51
N PHE A 94 4.14 -4.99 3.74
CA PHE A 94 3.30 -3.81 3.76
C PHE A 94 2.22 -3.90 2.68
N CYS A 95 0.97 -3.63 3.03
CA CYS A 95 -0.10 -3.47 2.06
C CYS A 95 0.06 -2.13 1.36
N THR A 96 0.46 -2.14 0.09
CA THR A 96 0.65 -0.93 -0.72
C THR A 96 -0.64 -0.53 -1.45
N ILE A 97 -1.49 -1.50 -1.76
CA ILE A 97 -2.77 -1.28 -2.44
C ILE A 97 -3.84 -2.12 -1.79
N MET A 98 -4.94 -1.49 -1.37
CA MET A 98 -6.19 -2.16 -1.04
C MET A 98 -7.34 -1.38 -1.66
N MET A 99 -8.03 -1.98 -2.62
CA MET A 99 -9.19 -1.37 -3.26
C MET A 99 -10.30 -2.39 -3.47
N VAL A 100 -11.54 -1.95 -3.27
CA VAL A 100 -12.76 -2.68 -3.65
C VAL A 100 -13.64 -1.70 -4.41
N ASP A 101 -14.14 -2.13 -5.57
CA ASP A 101 -15.08 -1.36 -6.38
C ASP A 101 -16.25 -0.89 -5.50
N PRO A 102 -16.61 0.40 -5.50
CA PRO A 102 -17.69 0.94 -4.68
C PRO A 102 -19.00 0.15 -4.74
N GLU A 103 -19.37 -0.40 -5.91
CA GLU A 103 -20.61 -1.17 -6.09
C GLU A 103 -20.56 -2.56 -5.42
N TYR A 104 -19.35 -3.02 -5.10
CA TYR A 104 -19.05 -4.31 -4.50
C TYR A 104 -18.58 -4.21 -3.04
N GLN A 105 -18.50 -2.99 -2.49
CA GLN A 105 -18.15 -2.76 -1.08
C GLN A 105 -19.22 -3.35 -0.14
N ARG A 106 -18.80 -3.59 1.12
CA ARG A 106 -19.63 -4.20 2.19
C ARG A 106 -20.11 -5.63 1.89
N ARG A 107 -19.44 -6.35 0.99
CA ARG A 107 -19.70 -7.77 0.68
C ARG A 107 -18.62 -8.73 1.21
N GLY A 108 -17.77 -8.28 2.14
CA GLY A 108 -16.69 -9.09 2.71
C GLY A 108 -15.44 -9.28 1.83
N ILE A 109 -15.39 -8.67 0.64
CA ILE A 109 -14.27 -8.83 -0.32
C ILE A 109 -12.93 -8.42 0.29
N ALA A 110 -12.86 -7.26 0.95
CA ALA A 110 -11.61 -6.82 1.59
C ALA A 110 -11.15 -7.82 2.66
N THR A 111 -12.07 -8.30 3.50
CA THR A 111 -11.78 -9.33 4.50
C THR A 111 -11.22 -10.61 3.88
N ALA A 112 -11.83 -11.10 2.79
CA ALA A 112 -11.36 -12.29 2.10
C ALA A 112 -9.95 -12.12 1.52
N LEU A 113 -9.68 -10.98 0.87
CA LEU A 113 -8.35 -10.67 0.32
C LEU A 113 -7.28 -10.58 1.43
N PHE A 114 -7.61 -9.98 2.58
CA PHE A 114 -6.72 -9.93 3.74
C PHE A 114 -6.47 -11.30 4.37
N GLN A 115 -7.46 -12.20 4.38
CA GLN A 115 -7.30 -13.55 4.91
C GLN A 115 -6.31 -14.36 4.05
N LEU A 116 -6.44 -14.30 2.73
CA LEU A 116 -5.46 -14.92 1.81
C LEU A 116 -4.04 -14.40 2.06
N ALA A 117 -3.90 -13.08 2.20
CA ALA A 117 -2.63 -12.47 2.51
C ALA A 117 -2.09 -12.88 3.89
N ARG A 118 -2.95 -13.03 4.90
CA ARG A 118 -2.57 -13.50 6.23
C ARG A 118 -2.01 -14.90 6.20
N GLU A 119 -2.66 -15.81 5.48
CA GLU A 119 -2.19 -17.18 5.30
C GLU A 119 -0.79 -17.18 4.69
N LYS A 120 -0.56 -16.37 3.66
CA LYS A 120 0.78 -16.19 3.08
C LYS A 120 1.79 -15.58 4.04
N GLY A 121 1.37 -14.59 4.83
CA GLY A 121 2.21 -13.95 5.84
C GLY A 121 2.71 -14.95 6.90
N LYS A 122 1.86 -15.90 7.32
CA LYS A 122 2.24 -16.97 8.27
C LYS A 122 3.39 -17.84 7.75
N GLU A 123 3.43 -18.16 6.47
CA GLU A 123 4.52 -18.94 5.87
C GLU A 123 5.88 -18.26 6.03
N THR A 124 5.90 -16.93 6.05
CA THR A 124 7.12 -16.12 6.12
C THR A 124 7.49 -15.68 7.54
N GLY A 125 6.58 -15.82 8.51
CA GLY A 125 6.72 -15.26 9.85
C GLY A 125 6.80 -13.73 9.90
N ALA A 126 6.60 -13.04 8.76
CA ALA A 126 6.71 -11.59 8.70
C ALA A 126 5.50 -10.91 9.36
N THR A 127 5.75 -9.80 10.06
CA THR A 127 4.67 -8.90 10.45
C THR A 127 4.05 -8.31 9.20
N MET A 128 2.72 -8.38 9.11
CA MET A 128 1.98 -7.69 8.05
C MET A 128 1.56 -6.32 8.56
N ALA A 129 1.69 -5.29 7.73
CA ALA A 129 1.37 -3.93 8.15
C ALA A 129 0.69 -3.16 7.03
N LEU A 130 0.00 -2.08 7.40
CA LEU A 130 -0.51 -1.10 6.46
C LEU A 130 -0.60 0.26 7.12
N SER A 131 -0.82 1.29 6.32
CA SER A 131 -1.25 2.59 6.80
C SER A 131 -2.41 3.13 6.00
N THR A 132 -3.22 3.98 6.62
CA THR A 132 -4.28 4.73 5.95
C THR A 132 -4.22 6.19 6.32
N GLY A 133 -4.57 7.06 5.36
CA GLY A 133 -4.85 8.49 5.61
C GLY A 133 -6.34 8.79 5.78
N ASN A 134 -7.22 7.79 5.64
CA ASN A 134 -8.65 7.93 5.82
C ASN A 134 -9.08 7.25 7.14
N GLU A 135 -9.62 8.05 8.05
CA GLU A 135 -10.12 7.62 9.37
C GLU A 135 -11.26 6.60 9.25
N GLN A 136 -12.06 6.66 8.18
CA GLN A 136 -13.16 5.71 7.94
C GLN A 136 -12.65 4.26 7.79
N ASN A 137 -11.41 4.09 7.35
CA ASN A 137 -10.81 2.77 7.18
C ASN A 137 -10.34 2.14 8.52
N ILE A 138 -10.28 2.91 9.61
CA ILE A 138 -9.85 2.39 10.93
C ILE A 138 -10.76 1.24 11.36
N VAL A 139 -12.07 1.51 11.40
CA VAL A 139 -13.09 0.52 11.78
C VAL A 139 -13.07 -0.69 10.84
N VAL A 140 -12.80 -0.48 9.55
CA VAL A 140 -12.69 -1.55 8.57
C VAL A 140 -11.51 -2.46 8.90
N TYR A 141 -10.32 -1.92 9.15
CA TYR A 141 -9.12 -2.72 9.44
C TYR A 141 -9.18 -3.40 10.81
N GLU A 142 -9.75 -2.74 11.82
CA GLU A 142 -10.01 -3.37 13.12
C GLU A 142 -10.99 -4.54 12.98
N HIS A 143 -12.06 -4.38 12.20
CA HIS A 143 -13.02 -5.47 11.95
C HIS A 143 -12.41 -6.65 11.18
N ILE A 144 -11.45 -6.39 10.27
CA ILE A 144 -10.67 -7.44 9.60
C ILE A 144 -9.75 -8.17 10.59
N GLY A 145 -9.39 -7.54 11.70
CA GLY A 145 -8.58 -8.11 12.78
C GLY A 145 -7.17 -7.54 12.90
N LEU A 146 -6.87 -6.43 12.23
CA LEU A 146 -5.62 -5.72 12.44
C LEU A 146 -5.67 -4.90 13.75
N THR A 147 -4.51 -4.70 14.36
CA THR A 147 -4.37 -3.85 15.54
C THR A 147 -3.83 -2.49 15.14
N LEU A 148 -4.51 -1.40 15.55
CA LEU A 148 -3.97 -0.05 15.43
C LEU A 148 -2.72 0.09 16.31
N LYS A 149 -1.58 0.43 15.72
CA LYS A 149 -0.29 0.57 16.42
C LYS A 149 0.09 2.01 16.69
N GLY A 150 -0.44 2.96 15.92
CA GLY A 150 -0.15 4.35 16.15
C GLY A 150 -0.80 5.29 15.15
N TYR A 151 -0.69 6.57 15.47
CA TYR A 151 -1.19 7.68 14.69
C TYR A 151 -0.17 8.80 14.67
N LYS A 152 0.02 9.42 13.52
CA LYS A 152 0.84 10.63 13.39
C LYS A 152 0.32 11.50 12.26
N VAL A 153 0.35 12.82 12.47
CA VAL A 153 0.22 13.80 11.38
C VAL A 153 1.61 14.10 10.87
N PHE A 154 1.82 13.86 9.58
CA PHE A 154 3.04 14.20 8.89
C PHE A 154 2.88 15.54 8.19
N ASN A 155 3.93 16.37 8.23
CA ASN A 155 3.99 17.58 7.44
C ASN A 155 4.69 17.27 6.12
N SER A 156 4.11 17.72 5.01
CA SER A 156 4.74 17.76 3.70
C SER A 156 4.68 19.19 3.17
N PRO A 157 5.50 19.55 2.17
CA PRO A 157 5.39 20.83 1.47
C PRO A 157 4.00 21.12 0.90
N TRP A 158 3.20 20.07 0.63
CA TRP A 158 1.87 20.18 0.03
C TRP A 158 0.73 20.11 1.05
N GLY A 159 1.06 20.12 2.34
CA GLY A 159 0.11 20.09 3.44
C GLY A 159 0.38 18.98 4.45
N ALA A 160 -0.29 19.08 5.59
CA ALA A 160 -0.28 18.04 6.60
C ALA A 160 -1.20 16.88 6.19
N TRP A 161 -0.81 15.66 6.51
CA TRP A 161 -1.61 14.46 6.24
C TRP A 161 -1.57 13.51 7.45
N PRO A 162 -2.73 12.95 7.85
CA PRO A 162 -2.79 11.98 8.93
C PRO A 162 -2.37 10.60 8.45
N CYS A 163 -1.81 9.79 9.34
CA CYS A 163 -1.42 8.43 9.07
C CYS A 163 -1.71 7.57 10.29
N TRP A 164 -2.59 6.59 10.12
CA TRP A 164 -2.82 5.51 11.09
C TRP A 164 -2.12 4.26 10.61
N VAL A 165 -1.30 3.67 11.46
CA VAL A 165 -0.52 2.45 11.15
C VAL A 165 -1.13 1.27 11.86
N PHE A 166 -1.36 0.20 11.12
CA PHE A 166 -1.92 -1.04 11.61
C PHE A 166 -0.93 -2.18 11.39
N SER A 167 -0.99 -3.19 12.25
CA SER A 167 -0.28 -4.44 12.00
C SER A 167 -1.11 -5.67 12.34
N TRP A 168 -0.77 -6.75 11.67
CA TRP A 168 -1.12 -8.11 12.03
C TRP A 168 0.14 -8.79 12.52
N GLU A 169 0.26 -8.93 13.84
CA GLU A 169 1.30 -9.77 14.43
C GLU A 169 0.89 -11.23 14.27
N GLN A 170 1.78 -12.04 13.69
CA GLN A 170 1.58 -13.48 13.65
C GLN A 170 1.83 -13.99 15.07
N LYS A 171 0.76 -14.30 15.80
CA LYS A 171 0.86 -15.07 17.05
C LYS A 171 1.03 -16.53 16.67
N GLU A 172 2.01 -17.20 17.29
CA GLU A 172 2.20 -18.66 17.24
C GLU A 172 0.91 -19.42 17.54
#